data_AF-A0A2V7J4M7-F1
#
_entry.id   AF-A0A2V7J4M7-F1
#
_cell.length_a   1.000
_cell.length_b   1.000
_cell.length_c   1.000
_cell.angle_alpha   90.00
_cell.angle_beta   90.00
_cell.angle_gamma   90.00
#
_symmetry.space_group_name_H-M   'P 1'
#
loop_
_entity.id
_entity.type
_entity.pdbx_description
1 polymer ?
#
loop_
_entity_poly.entity_id
_entity_poly.type
_entity_poly.pdbx_seq_one_letter_code
_entity_poly.pdbx_strand_id
1 'polypeptide(L)'
;MPFIALLLLAQTQGPILVDIHDLSPREHHSGFFVLTRPQEVQITAVGAEPWPDRLRQRDDEHWQDDDQTTWPAAAWILDAKTRAVVWDLRSADTRRESNGLRRFSGSVRLPAGTYEAHYASYPASSISFRGSDFSNFNLTVGELIRLGRRAKYGGPYVETGLYKQFGLTITAPPPGRVASLDDITAVRSAYLASAVARVTPDRNTTARKGFEITRPTMVEIYAIGELTLDDEFDYGWIMNADTHKRIWSMDYATTDPAGGAARNRMAHETLRLTPGHYVAYFGCDDSHSPDDWNNVPATDPEFWGLTLRVADPAARASVKPFDYEPVPQGQTIVSLIGIHDDEMRSAGFALKRPMDVHIYALGEGFKDRMADYAWMVDEDHHKRVWAMSYENTEHGGGAQKNRLFDGTVHLEPGNYLVYYHSDGSHSSSDWNAAPPAEERYWGVSLFPASRRLNPADVGPFMRMRAGDNNTTVAQLSHMGNDEDARTTFSLQAQTRLRVLAEGEGRDGQMFDRGWIEDAGGRTVWEMKYDATDPAGGADKNRLFDGVITLPAGSYVLRFRSDASHSYNDWNDNPPDDPESWGIAVFRLARR
;
A
#
# COMPACT_ATOMS: atom_id res chain seq x y z
N MET A 1 -81.09 3.41 -16.67
CA MET A 1 -80.65 2.23 -15.90
C MET A 1 -80.61 1.05 -16.85
N PRO A 2 -79.41 0.59 -17.21
CA PRO A 2 -78.90 -0.61 -16.56
C PRO A 2 -77.48 -0.45 -16.00
N PHE A 3 -77.17 -1.35 -15.08
CA PHE A 3 -76.01 -1.39 -14.20
C PHE A 3 -74.69 -1.51 -14.96
N ILE A 4 -73.77 -0.58 -14.69
CA ILE A 4 -72.34 -0.77 -14.93
C ILE A 4 -71.81 -1.57 -13.74
N ALA A 5 -71.48 -2.84 -13.98
CA ALA A 5 -70.72 -3.64 -13.05
C ALA A 5 -69.27 -3.13 -13.03
N LEU A 6 -68.92 -2.40 -11.97
CA LEU A 6 -67.54 -2.06 -11.65
C LEU A 6 -66.85 -3.35 -11.19
N LEU A 7 -66.12 -4.04 -12.07
CA LEU A 7 -65.17 -5.06 -11.66
C LEU A 7 -64.04 -4.34 -10.90
N LEU A 8 -64.08 -4.36 -9.58
CA LEU A 8 -62.89 -4.17 -8.78
C LEU A 8 -61.96 -5.35 -9.06
N LEU A 9 -60.92 -5.11 -9.86
CA LEU A 9 -59.72 -5.94 -9.84
C LEU A 9 -59.10 -5.79 -8.45
N ALA A 10 -59.47 -6.69 -7.53
CA ALA A 10 -58.68 -6.93 -6.35
C ALA A 10 -57.30 -7.38 -6.83
N GLN A 11 -56.30 -6.48 -6.78
CA GLN A 11 -54.91 -6.90 -6.85
C GLN A 11 -54.68 -7.81 -5.65
N THR A 12 -54.70 -9.12 -5.89
CA THR A 12 -54.24 -10.09 -4.92
C THR A 12 -52.76 -9.80 -4.66
N GLN A 13 -52.46 -9.08 -3.58
CA GLN A 13 -51.09 -8.94 -3.09
C GLN A 13 -50.58 -10.37 -2.85
N GLY A 14 -49.58 -10.79 -3.63
CA GLY A 14 -48.95 -12.10 -3.45
C GLY A 14 -48.27 -12.19 -2.09
N PRO A 15 -47.79 -13.38 -1.67
CA PRO A 15 -46.99 -13.51 -0.46
C PRO A 15 -45.82 -12.52 -0.44
N ILE A 16 -45.53 -12.02 0.76
CA ILE A 16 -44.34 -11.22 1.02
C ILE A 16 -43.12 -12.11 0.85
N LEU A 17 -42.21 -11.70 -0.04
CA LEU A 17 -40.96 -12.40 -0.32
C LEU A 17 -39.79 -11.80 0.46
N VAL A 18 -39.79 -10.47 0.63
CA VAL A 18 -38.80 -9.71 1.42
C VAL A 18 -39.54 -8.60 2.14
N ASP A 19 -39.20 -8.40 3.42
CA ASP A 19 -39.67 -7.28 4.24
C ASP A 19 -38.53 -6.77 5.11
N ILE A 20 -38.07 -5.55 4.85
CA ILE A 20 -36.96 -4.91 5.55
C ILE A 20 -37.47 -3.55 6.04
N HIS A 21 -37.63 -3.42 7.35
CA HIS A 21 -38.12 -2.21 8.04
C HIS A 21 -37.40 -2.05 9.38
N ASP A 22 -37.68 -0.95 10.08
CA ASP A 22 -37.20 -0.68 11.45
C ASP A 22 -35.68 -0.65 11.61
N LEU A 23 -34.98 -0.23 10.55
CA LEU A 23 -33.54 -0.06 10.54
C LEU A 23 -33.10 1.14 11.40
N SER A 24 -32.00 0.95 12.10
CA SER A 24 -31.28 1.98 12.83
C SER A 24 -30.50 2.90 11.87
N PRO A 25 -30.09 4.11 12.30
CA PRO A 25 -29.42 5.09 11.45
C PRO A 25 -28.09 4.72 10.80
N ARG A 26 -27.56 3.51 11.03
CA ARG A 26 -26.34 2.94 10.42
C ARG A 26 -26.47 1.42 10.38
N GLU A 27 -27.27 0.92 9.45
CA GLU A 27 -27.58 -0.49 9.34
C GLU A 27 -27.78 -0.92 7.89
N HIS A 28 -27.34 -2.13 7.58
CA HIS A 28 -27.54 -2.77 6.29
C HIS A 28 -28.18 -4.14 6.53
N HIS A 29 -29.28 -4.41 5.83
CA HIS A 29 -29.95 -5.70 5.86
C HIS A 29 -30.14 -6.23 4.44
N SER A 30 -30.23 -7.56 4.35
CA SER A 30 -30.54 -8.27 3.10
C SER A 30 -31.62 -9.33 3.32
N GLY A 31 -32.36 -9.63 2.25
CA GLY A 31 -33.35 -10.69 2.18
C GLY A 31 -33.30 -11.39 0.82
N PHE A 32 -33.73 -12.64 0.76
CA PHE A 32 -33.54 -13.48 -0.43
C PHE A 32 -34.85 -14.07 -0.92
N PHE A 33 -35.03 -14.09 -2.24
CA PHE A 33 -36.21 -14.68 -2.85
C PHE A 33 -35.91 -15.42 -4.15
N VAL A 34 -36.81 -16.33 -4.52
CA VAL A 34 -36.68 -17.17 -5.71
C VAL A 34 -37.89 -16.98 -6.61
N LEU A 35 -37.63 -16.80 -7.91
CA LEU A 35 -38.62 -16.85 -8.98
C LEU A 35 -38.32 -18.05 -9.88
N THR A 36 -39.22 -19.01 -9.94
CA THR A 36 -39.03 -20.24 -10.75
C THR A 36 -39.35 -20.05 -12.23
N ARG A 37 -39.94 -18.91 -12.59
CA ARG A 37 -40.23 -18.47 -13.96
C ARG A 37 -40.18 -16.94 -14.02
N PRO A 38 -40.00 -16.35 -15.22
CA PRO A 38 -40.12 -14.90 -15.37
C PRO A 38 -41.50 -14.42 -14.91
N GLN A 39 -41.52 -13.43 -14.02
CA GLN A 39 -42.76 -12.87 -13.47
C GLN A 39 -42.57 -11.45 -12.94
N GLU A 40 -43.68 -10.74 -12.75
CA GLU A 40 -43.71 -9.43 -12.09
C GLU A 40 -43.60 -9.62 -10.57
N VAL A 41 -42.75 -8.82 -9.94
CA VAL A 41 -42.74 -8.61 -8.50
C VAL A 41 -43.26 -7.20 -8.20
N GLN A 42 -44.04 -7.03 -7.13
CA GLN A 42 -44.45 -5.72 -6.64
C GLN A 42 -43.45 -5.27 -5.59
N ILE A 43 -42.93 -4.06 -5.75
CA ILE A 43 -41.96 -3.45 -4.85
C ILE A 43 -42.57 -2.19 -4.27
N THR A 44 -42.51 -2.06 -2.95
CA THR A 44 -42.72 -0.78 -2.26
C THR A 44 -41.46 -0.46 -1.49
N ALA A 45 -40.92 0.73 -1.70
CA ALA A 45 -39.70 1.16 -1.03
C ALA A 45 -39.76 2.63 -0.67
N VAL A 46 -39.18 2.97 0.48
CA VAL A 46 -38.98 4.35 0.92
C VAL A 46 -37.50 4.51 1.17
N GLY A 47 -36.86 5.44 0.47
CA GLY A 47 -35.47 5.84 0.66
C GLY A 47 -35.35 7.32 0.95
N ALA A 48 -34.11 7.80 1.01
CA ALA A 48 -33.80 9.20 1.22
C ALA A 48 -32.65 9.62 0.30
N GLU A 49 -32.81 10.79 -0.30
CA GLU A 49 -31.72 11.49 -0.98
C GLU A 49 -30.95 12.38 0.03
N PRO A 50 -29.83 13.00 -0.36
CA PRO A 50 -29.16 14.00 0.47
C PRO A 50 -30.12 15.16 0.84
N TRP A 51 -30.29 15.45 2.13
CA TRP A 51 -31.19 16.52 2.61
C TRP A 51 -30.69 17.16 3.92
N PRO A 52 -30.95 18.46 4.17
CA PRO A 52 -31.45 19.45 3.21
C PRO A 52 -30.46 19.69 2.08
N ASP A 53 -30.93 20.19 0.93
CA ASP A 53 -30.11 20.60 -0.22
C ASP A 53 -29.10 21.68 0.25
N ARG A 54 -27.96 21.25 0.81
CA ARG A 54 -26.86 22.11 1.24
C ARG A 54 -25.68 21.77 0.36
N LEU A 55 -25.44 22.60 -0.66
CA LEU A 55 -24.14 22.68 -1.31
C LEU A 55 -23.14 23.10 -0.24
N ARG A 56 -22.22 22.21 0.14
CA ARG A 56 -21.08 22.61 0.99
C ARG A 56 -20.13 23.45 0.11
N GLN A 57 -19.55 24.51 0.68
CA GLN A 57 -18.56 25.33 -0.03
C GLN A 57 -17.30 24.50 -0.30
N ARG A 58 -16.63 24.80 -1.42
CA ARG A 58 -15.54 24.03 -2.06
C ARG A 58 -14.21 24.06 -1.30
N ASP A 59 -14.22 24.50 -0.04
CA ASP A 59 -13.05 24.99 0.67
C ASP A 59 -12.46 23.93 1.63
N ASP A 60 -13.03 22.72 1.66
CA ASP A 60 -12.50 21.58 2.41
C ASP A 60 -11.63 20.72 1.47
N GLU A 61 -10.31 20.84 1.56
CA GLU A 61 -9.27 20.28 0.66
C GLU A 61 -9.28 18.74 0.41
N HIS A 62 -10.25 17.98 0.94
CA HIS A 62 -10.32 16.51 0.83
C HIS A 62 -11.71 15.97 0.46
N TRP A 63 -12.61 16.79 -0.09
CA TRP A 63 -14.00 16.40 -0.38
C TRP A 63 -14.27 16.26 -1.88
N GLN A 64 -14.85 15.14 -2.29
CA GLN A 64 -15.36 14.95 -3.65
C GLN A 64 -16.80 15.49 -3.78
N ASP A 65 -17.12 16.04 -4.95
CA ASP A 65 -18.45 16.59 -5.30
C ASP A 65 -19.57 15.53 -5.25
N ASP A 66 -19.25 14.24 -5.32
CA ASP A 66 -20.18 13.11 -5.41
C ASP A 66 -20.64 12.56 -4.03
N ASP A 67 -19.90 12.78 -2.95
CA ASP A 67 -20.35 12.53 -1.57
C ASP A 67 -21.62 13.35 -1.26
N GLN A 68 -21.80 14.52 -1.89
CA GLN A 68 -23.02 15.34 -1.77
C GLN A 68 -24.24 14.72 -2.45
N THR A 69 -24.05 13.74 -3.33
CA THR A 69 -25.12 13.05 -4.08
C THR A 69 -25.45 11.66 -3.53
N THR A 70 -24.66 11.17 -2.57
CA THR A 70 -24.84 9.84 -1.97
C THR A 70 -26.15 9.77 -1.20
N TRP A 71 -27.06 8.89 -1.63
CA TRP A 71 -28.34 8.69 -0.95
C TRP A 71 -28.10 8.03 0.42
N PRO A 72 -28.45 8.69 1.55
CA PRO A 72 -28.27 8.13 2.88
C PRO A 72 -29.15 6.91 3.16
N ALA A 73 -30.19 6.65 2.35
CA ALA A 73 -30.94 5.40 2.46
C ALA A 73 -31.48 4.95 1.11
N ALA A 74 -31.16 3.72 0.71
CA ALA A 74 -31.57 3.16 -0.57
C ALA A 74 -31.72 1.63 -0.50
N ALA A 75 -32.54 1.12 -1.42
CA ALA A 75 -32.78 -0.29 -1.63
C ALA A 75 -32.38 -0.70 -3.05
N TRP A 76 -31.87 -1.92 -3.22
CA TRP A 76 -31.54 -2.48 -4.52
C TRP A 76 -31.73 -4.00 -4.53
N ILE A 77 -31.77 -4.60 -5.71
CA ILE A 77 -31.89 -6.04 -5.92
C ILE A 77 -30.76 -6.52 -6.82
N LEU A 78 -30.02 -7.52 -6.37
CA LEU A 78 -29.02 -8.26 -7.13
C LEU A 78 -29.60 -9.55 -7.68
N ASP A 79 -29.24 -9.91 -8.91
CA ASP A 79 -29.30 -11.29 -9.38
C ASP A 79 -28.14 -12.07 -8.72
N ALA A 80 -28.44 -13.04 -7.86
CA ALA A 80 -27.42 -13.72 -7.06
C ALA A 80 -26.45 -14.56 -7.92
N LYS A 81 -26.85 -14.93 -9.15
CA LYS A 81 -26.03 -15.74 -10.07
C LYS A 81 -25.08 -14.86 -10.88
N THR A 82 -25.48 -13.65 -11.26
CA THR A 82 -24.65 -12.76 -12.08
C THR A 82 -24.03 -11.60 -11.30
N ARG A 83 -24.48 -11.38 -10.05
CA ARG A 83 -24.18 -10.21 -9.22
C ARG A 83 -24.57 -8.88 -9.86
N ALA A 84 -25.44 -8.91 -10.87
CA ALA A 84 -25.89 -7.70 -11.55
C ALA A 84 -27.01 -7.03 -10.73
N VAL A 85 -26.94 -5.71 -10.57
CA VAL A 85 -28.06 -4.92 -10.04
C VAL A 85 -29.19 -4.93 -11.05
N VAL A 86 -30.31 -5.58 -10.72
CA VAL A 86 -31.49 -5.70 -11.60
C VAL A 86 -32.59 -4.69 -11.26
N TRP A 87 -32.50 -4.05 -10.10
CA TRP A 87 -33.32 -2.92 -9.71
C TRP A 87 -32.62 -2.08 -8.63
N ASP A 88 -32.74 -0.77 -8.70
CA ASP A 88 -32.16 0.17 -7.74
C ASP A 88 -33.09 1.36 -7.53
N LEU A 89 -33.48 1.61 -6.28
CA LEU A 89 -34.35 2.72 -5.90
C LEU A 89 -33.85 4.08 -6.40
N ARG A 90 -32.53 4.28 -6.45
CA ARG A 90 -31.89 5.54 -6.84
C ARG A 90 -32.08 5.84 -8.33
N SER A 91 -32.28 4.79 -9.13
CA SER A 91 -32.52 4.87 -10.58
C SER A 91 -34.01 4.76 -10.96
N ALA A 92 -34.87 4.41 -10.00
CA ALA A 92 -36.28 4.20 -10.24
C ALA A 92 -37.06 5.53 -10.31
N ASP A 93 -38.19 5.52 -11.01
CA ASP A 93 -39.13 6.65 -11.01
C ASP A 93 -39.81 6.73 -9.63
N THR A 94 -39.38 7.70 -8.83
CA THR A 94 -39.78 7.86 -7.43
C THR A 94 -40.54 9.15 -7.21
N ARG A 95 -41.55 9.11 -6.32
CA ARG A 95 -42.17 10.32 -5.81
C ARG A 95 -41.24 10.96 -4.78
N ARG A 96 -40.71 12.15 -5.11
CA ARG A 96 -39.96 13.00 -4.17
C ARG A 96 -40.89 13.73 -3.22
N GLU A 97 -40.54 13.76 -1.93
CA GLU A 97 -41.21 14.55 -0.90
C GLU A 97 -40.30 15.73 -0.46
N SER A 98 -40.89 16.81 0.07
CA SER A 98 -40.16 18.05 0.41
C SER A 98 -39.16 17.89 1.58
N ASN A 99 -39.26 16.79 2.31
CA ASN A 99 -38.39 16.40 3.41
C ASN A 99 -37.27 15.43 2.96
N GLY A 100 -37.06 15.31 1.64
CA GLY A 100 -36.03 14.47 1.03
C GLY A 100 -36.35 12.96 1.03
N LEU A 101 -37.55 12.54 1.43
CA LEU A 101 -37.97 11.16 1.25
C LEU A 101 -38.28 10.87 -0.23
N ARG A 102 -37.98 9.65 -0.65
CA ARG A 102 -38.20 9.14 -2.00
C ARG A 102 -39.00 7.86 -1.91
N ARG A 103 -40.17 7.82 -2.56
CA ARG A 103 -41.07 6.66 -2.49
C ARG A 103 -41.24 6.00 -3.84
N PHE A 104 -41.10 4.69 -3.86
CA PHE A 104 -41.42 3.84 -4.99
C PHE A 104 -42.57 2.90 -4.64
N SER A 105 -43.50 2.74 -5.57
CA SER A 105 -44.50 1.66 -5.53
C SER A 105 -44.82 1.27 -6.97
N GLY A 106 -44.46 0.05 -7.35
CA GLY A 106 -44.61 -0.40 -8.73
C GLY A 106 -44.22 -1.85 -8.94
N SER A 107 -44.38 -2.32 -10.17
CA SER A 107 -44.03 -3.68 -10.58
C SER A 107 -42.74 -3.71 -11.38
N VAL A 108 -41.92 -4.74 -11.14
CA VAL A 108 -40.70 -5.01 -11.90
C VAL A 108 -40.74 -6.44 -12.42
N ARG A 109 -40.50 -6.59 -13.73
CA ARG A 109 -40.41 -7.91 -14.37
C ARG A 109 -39.02 -8.47 -14.20
N LEU A 110 -38.91 -9.59 -13.48
CA LEU A 110 -37.64 -10.28 -13.28
C LEU A 110 -37.66 -11.66 -13.99
N PRO A 111 -36.53 -12.12 -14.54
CA PRO A 111 -36.37 -13.49 -15.02
C PRO A 111 -36.57 -14.56 -13.92
N ALA A 112 -36.46 -15.83 -14.31
CA ALA A 112 -36.32 -16.89 -13.31
C ALA A 112 -34.92 -16.82 -12.69
N GLY A 113 -34.83 -16.88 -11.36
CA GLY A 113 -33.56 -16.74 -10.65
C GLY A 113 -33.73 -16.69 -9.13
N THR A 114 -32.59 -16.60 -8.46
CA THR A 114 -32.47 -16.30 -7.03
C THR A 114 -31.94 -14.88 -6.91
N TYR A 115 -32.55 -14.08 -6.05
CA TYR A 115 -32.29 -12.65 -5.94
C TYR A 115 -31.96 -12.28 -4.49
N GLU A 116 -31.06 -11.31 -4.33
CA GLU A 116 -30.69 -10.70 -3.05
C GLU A 116 -31.23 -9.28 -3.05
N ALA A 117 -32.15 -8.98 -2.14
CA ALA A 117 -32.69 -7.64 -1.95
C ALA A 117 -31.99 -7.01 -0.75
N HIS A 118 -31.43 -5.84 -0.93
CA HIS A 118 -30.67 -5.13 0.08
C HIS A 118 -31.34 -3.81 0.43
N TYR A 119 -31.11 -3.38 1.66
CA TYR A 119 -31.42 -2.04 2.12
C TYR A 119 -30.28 -1.52 2.99
N ALA A 120 -29.78 -0.32 2.70
CA ALA A 120 -28.83 0.40 3.54
C ALA A 120 -29.49 1.65 4.14
N SER A 121 -29.34 1.84 5.45
CA SER A 121 -29.79 3.01 6.19
C SER A 121 -28.61 3.69 6.89
N TYR A 122 -28.12 4.78 6.30
CA TYR A 122 -27.05 5.64 6.83
C TYR A 122 -27.47 7.12 6.89
N PRO A 123 -28.65 7.46 7.47
CA PRO A 123 -29.11 8.86 7.63
C PRO A 123 -28.29 9.70 8.62
N ALA A 124 -27.40 9.09 9.39
CA ALA A 124 -26.59 9.79 10.38
C ALA A 124 -25.48 10.60 9.70
N SER A 125 -25.58 11.93 9.73
CA SER A 125 -24.54 12.83 9.23
C SER A 125 -23.51 13.23 10.29
N SER A 126 -23.73 12.84 11.54
CA SER A 126 -22.77 12.98 12.64
C SER A 126 -22.92 11.84 13.64
N ILE A 127 -21.80 11.47 14.26
CA ILE A 127 -21.74 10.47 15.32
C ILE A 127 -21.02 11.11 16.51
N SER A 128 -21.60 11.01 17.69
CA SER A 128 -20.96 11.48 18.93
C SER A 128 -21.04 10.41 20.00
N PHE A 129 -19.95 10.21 20.74
CA PHE A 129 -19.86 9.26 21.84
C PHE A 129 -19.88 10.04 23.17
N ARG A 130 -20.57 9.53 24.21
CA ARG A 130 -20.61 10.19 25.54
C ARG A 130 -19.39 9.83 26.40
N GLY A 131 -18.65 10.85 26.85
CA GLY A 131 -17.81 10.82 28.07
C GLY A 131 -16.34 10.38 27.89
N SER A 132 -15.47 10.95 28.73
CA SER A 132 -14.00 10.90 28.83
C SER A 132 -13.30 9.52 28.79
N ASP A 133 -13.31 8.80 27.67
CA ASP A 133 -12.57 7.53 27.51
C ASP A 133 -11.53 7.56 26.36
N PHE A 134 -11.09 8.74 25.91
CA PHE A 134 -10.08 8.89 24.84
C PHE A 134 -8.62 8.77 25.31
N SER A 135 -8.34 7.92 26.30
CA SER A 135 -6.95 7.60 26.66
C SER A 135 -6.72 6.09 26.66
N ASN A 136 -6.02 5.62 25.62
CA ASN A 136 -5.39 4.30 25.42
C ASN A 136 -6.19 3.31 24.56
N PHE A 137 -5.69 3.05 23.35
CA PHE A 137 -6.24 2.13 22.37
C PHE A 137 -5.80 0.69 22.66
N ASN A 138 -6.75 -0.17 23.02
CA ASN A 138 -6.78 -1.59 22.63
C ASN A 138 -8.19 -2.13 22.93
N LEU A 139 -9.15 -1.85 22.05
CA LEU A 139 -10.55 -2.23 22.27
C LEU A 139 -10.86 -3.59 21.66
N THR A 140 -11.46 -4.47 22.44
CA THR A 140 -11.92 -5.80 22.04
C THR A 140 -13.27 -5.74 21.30
N VAL A 141 -13.63 -6.79 20.55
CA VAL A 141 -14.93 -6.91 19.84
C VAL A 141 -16.14 -6.69 20.77
N GLY A 142 -16.03 -7.10 22.03
CA GLY A 142 -17.07 -6.87 23.05
C GLY A 142 -17.21 -5.40 23.48
N GLU A 143 -16.15 -4.60 23.35
CA GLU A 143 -16.14 -3.18 23.67
C GLU A 143 -16.67 -2.32 22.51
N LEU A 144 -16.41 -2.73 21.26
CA LEU A 144 -17.02 -2.14 20.06
C LEU A 144 -18.56 -2.26 20.08
N ILE A 145 -19.09 -3.44 20.43
CA ILE A 145 -20.55 -3.66 20.59
C ILE A 145 -21.13 -2.80 21.73
N ARG A 146 -20.35 -2.52 22.79
CA ARG A 146 -20.77 -1.63 23.89
C ARG A 146 -20.70 -0.14 23.52
N LEU A 147 -19.75 0.26 22.67
CA LEU A 147 -19.64 1.62 22.13
C LEU A 147 -20.77 1.94 21.16
N GLY A 148 -21.17 1.00 20.30
CA GLY A 148 -22.33 1.14 19.40
C GLY A 148 -23.63 1.44 20.15
N ARG A 149 -23.83 0.89 21.36
CA ARG A 149 -25.00 1.21 22.22
C ARG A 149 -24.96 2.61 22.86
N ARG A 150 -23.82 3.32 22.79
CA ARG A 150 -23.61 4.67 23.36
C ARG A 150 -23.37 5.75 22.31
N ALA A 151 -23.31 5.38 21.02
CA ALA A 151 -23.25 6.31 19.91
C ALA A 151 -24.56 7.09 19.79
N LYS A 152 -24.47 8.42 19.77
CA LYS A 152 -25.58 9.30 19.46
C LYS A 152 -25.43 9.76 18.01
N TYR A 153 -26.34 9.26 17.18
CA TYR A 153 -26.47 9.67 15.79
C TYR A 153 -27.18 11.01 15.71
N GLY A 154 -26.63 11.91 14.91
CA GLY A 154 -27.21 13.21 14.59
C GLY A 154 -27.41 13.33 13.09
N GLY A 155 -28.17 14.35 12.71
CA GLY A 155 -28.50 14.60 11.31
C GLY A 155 -30.00 14.70 11.07
N PRO A 156 -30.36 15.31 9.94
CA PRO A 156 -31.72 15.79 9.71
C PRO A 156 -32.78 14.68 9.75
N TYR A 157 -32.53 13.53 9.12
CA TYR A 157 -33.45 12.39 9.13
C TYR A 157 -33.55 11.71 10.49
N VAL A 158 -32.47 11.76 11.29
CA VAL A 158 -32.43 11.19 12.65
C VAL A 158 -33.21 12.08 13.62
N GLU A 159 -32.94 13.39 13.60
CA GLU A 159 -33.56 14.39 14.48
C GLU A 159 -35.06 14.53 14.25
N THR A 160 -35.50 14.47 12.99
CA THR A 160 -36.92 14.49 12.63
C THR A 160 -37.61 13.14 12.81
N GLY A 161 -36.85 12.07 13.03
CA GLY A 161 -37.36 10.70 13.12
C GLY A 161 -37.85 10.12 11.78
N LEU A 162 -37.62 10.79 10.65
CA LEU A 162 -38.04 10.35 9.32
C LEU A 162 -37.40 9.02 8.90
N TYR A 163 -36.20 8.71 9.42
CA TYR A 163 -35.54 7.43 9.12
C TYR A 163 -36.38 6.20 9.47
N LYS A 164 -37.32 6.31 10.43
CA LYS A 164 -38.22 5.20 10.80
C LYS A 164 -39.19 4.80 9.70
N GLN A 165 -39.32 5.62 8.65
CA GLN A 165 -40.16 5.31 7.49
C GLN A 165 -39.41 4.57 6.39
N PHE A 166 -38.09 4.42 6.52
CA PHE A 166 -37.26 3.68 5.59
C PHE A 166 -37.66 2.20 5.58
N GLY A 167 -37.66 1.63 4.39
CA GLY A 167 -37.92 0.21 4.24
C GLY A 167 -38.20 -0.24 2.82
N LEU A 168 -38.30 -1.55 2.69
CA LEU A 168 -38.51 -2.28 1.45
C LEU A 168 -39.46 -3.46 1.70
N THR A 169 -40.52 -3.54 0.92
CA THR A 169 -41.35 -4.75 0.80
C THR A 169 -41.35 -5.21 -0.64
N ILE A 170 -41.09 -6.50 -0.84
CA ILE A 170 -41.23 -7.18 -2.14
C ILE A 170 -42.28 -8.27 -1.99
N THR A 171 -43.27 -8.28 -2.87
CA THR A 171 -44.28 -9.34 -2.94
C THR A 171 -44.37 -9.89 -4.37
N ALA A 172 -44.70 -11.17 -4.52
CA ALA A 172 -45.00 -11.73 -5.83
C ALA A 172 -46.04 -12.84 -5.71
N PRO A 173 -46.94 -13.01 -6.70
CA PRO A 173 -47.83 -14.16 -6.72
C PRO A 173 -47.03 -15.47 -6.83
N PRO A 174 -47.60 -16.61 -6.40
CA PRO A 174 -47.00 -17.92 -6.67
C PRO A 174 -46.73 -18.09 -8.18
N PRO A 175 -45.61 -18.73 -8.57
CA PRO A 175 -44.73 -19.56 -7.74
C PRO A 175 -43.54 -18.80 -7.10
N GLY A 176 -43.58 -17.48 -6.96
CA GLY A 176 -42.57 -16.74 -6.20
C GLY A 176 -42.56 -17.14 -4.71
N ARG A 177 -41.37 -17.26 -4.11
CA ARG A 177 -41.21 -17.64 -2.70
C ARG A 177 -39.96 -17.04 -2.07
N VAL A 178 -39.94 -16.97 -0.74
CA VAL A 178 -38.73 -16.70 0.04
C VAL A 178 -37.69 -17.79 -0.25
N ALA A 179 -36.42 -17.41 -0.36
CA ALA A 179 -35.33 -18.36 -0.56
C ALA A 179 -35.06 -19.14 0.74
N SER A 180 -34.77 -20.43 0.62
CA SER A 180 -34.24 -21.22 1.74
C SER A 180 -32.73 -21.02 1.86
N LEU A 181 -32.15 -21.43 2.99
CA LEU A 181 -30.69 -21.47 3.14
C LEU A 181 -30.02 -22.31 2.03
N ASP A 182 -30.66 -23.42 1.63
CA ASP A 182 -30.15 -24.26 0.54
C ASP A 182 -30.11 -23.53 -0.80
N ASP A 183 -31.11 -22.70 -1.12
CA ASP A 183 -31.11 -21.89 -2.34
C ASP A 183 -29.96 -20.89 -2.33
N ILE A 184 -29.74 -20.22 -1.19
CA ILE A 184 -28.70 -19.21 -0.99
C ILE A 184 -27.32 -19.86 -1.10
N THR A 185 -27.10 -20.97 -0.39
CA THR A 185 -25.83 -21.72 -0.46
C THR A 185 -25.59 -22.25 -1.87
N ALA A 186 -26.62 -22.78 -2.55
CA ALA A 186 -26.48 -23.31 -3.90
C ALA A 186 -26.09 -22.23 -4.92
N VAL A 187 -26.75 -21.07 -4.92
CA VAL A 187 -26.44 -20.00 -5.89
C VAL A 187 -25.07 -19.39 -5.64
N ARG A 188 -24.68 -19.18 -4.37
CA ARG A 188 -23.35 -18.70 -4.00
C ARG A 188 -22.25 -19.68 -4.37
N SER A 189 -22.47 -20.97 -4.08
CA SER A 189 -21.52 -22.04 -4.45
C SER A 189 -21.37 -22.14 -5.97
N ALA A 190 -22.46 -21.99 -6.72
CA ALA A 190 -22.41 -21.99 -8.19
C ALA A 190 -21.61 -20.81 -8.75
N TYR A 191 -21.77 -19.61 -8.17
CA TYR A 191 -20.96 -18.44 -8.55
C TYR A 191 -19.47 -18.69 -8.27
N LEU A 192 -19.15 -19.09 -7.03
CA LEU A 192 -17.78 -19.33 -6.57
C LEU A 192 -17.13 -20.57 -7.20
N ALA A 193 -17.90 -21.51 -7.76
CA ALA A 193 -17.33 -22.66 -8.45
C ALA A 193 -16.46 -22.24 -9.64
N SER A 194 -16.75 -21.10 -10.26
CA SER A 194 -15.94 -20.54 -11.35
C SER A 194 -14.73 -19.72 -10.88
N ALA A 195 -14.63 -19.44 -9.58
CA ALA A 195 -13.51 -18.69 -9.01
C ALA A 195 -12.23 -19.55 -8.99
N VAL A 196 -11.13 -18.94 -9.43
CA VAL A 196 -9.79 -19.55 -9.41
C VAL A 196 -8.89 -18.89 -8.37
N ALA A 197 -9.20 -17.66 -7.98
CA ALA A 197 -8.63 -16.99 -6.82
C ALA A 197 -9.68 -16.05 -6.21
N ARG A 198 -9.67 -15.94 -4.88
CA ARG A 198 -10.41 -14.92 -4.13
C ARG A 198 -9.47 -14.35 -3.09
N VAL A 199 -9.41 -13.03 -3.04
CA VAL A 199 -8.58 -12.26 -2.11
C VAL A 199 -9.52 -11.30 -1.40
N THR A 200 -9.73 -11.55 -0.12
CA THR A 200 -10.53 -10.70 0.77
C THR A 200 -9.65 -10.45 1.98
N PRO A 201 -9.09 -9.23 2.16
CA PRO A 201 -8.23 -8.95 3.30
C PRO A 201 -9.06 -8.73 4.56
N ASP A 202 -8.38 -8.83 5.70
CA ASP A 202 -8.89 -8.29 6.96
C ASP A 202 -8.64 -6.77 7.00
N ARG A 203 -9.31 -6.06 7.91
CA ARG A 203 -9.13 -4.60 8.09
C ARG A 203 -7.65 -4.27 8.35
N ASN A 204 -7.14 -3.22 7.69
CA ASN A 204 -5.76 -2.74 7.82
C ASN A 204 -4.71 -3.81 7.46
N THR A 205 -4.99 -4.64 6.46
CA THR A 205 -4.08 -5.68 5.97
C THR A 205 -4.12 -5.77 4.45
N THR A 206 -3.08 -6.34 3.85
CA THR A 206 -3.11 -6.78 2.46
C THR A 206 -3.12 -8.30 2.39
N ALA A 207 -4.07 -8.85 1.64
CA ALA A 207 -4.12 -10.28 1.34
C ALA A 207 -3.61 -10.54 -0.08
N ARG A 208 -3.13 -11.77 -0.33
CA ARG A 208 -2.67 -12.20 -1.64
C ARG A 208 -2.98 -13.67 -1.94
N LYS A 209 -3.06 -14.02 -3.22
CA LYS A 209 -3.20 -15.40 -3.70
C LYS A 209 -2.41 -15.61 -4.99
N GLY A 210 -1.45 -16.54 -4.96
CA GLY A 210 -0.71 -16.96 -6.15
C GLY A 210 -1.45 -18.02 -6.98
N PHE A 211 -1.30 -17.94 -8.30
CA PHE A 211 -1.82 -18.92 -9.26
C PHE A 211 -0.94 -19.01 -10.51
N GLU A 212 -0.86 -20.20 -11.09
CA GLU A 212 -0.16 -20.47 -12.35
C GLU A 212 -1.18 -20.61 -13.48
N ILE A 213 -0.85 -20.04 -14.64
CA ILE A 213 -1.56 -20.26 -15.90
C ILE A 213 -0.68 -21.14 -16.80
N THR A 214 -1.22 -22.28 -17.25
CA THR A 214 -0.45 -23.26 -18.07
C THR A 214 -0.68 -23.13 -19.58
N ARG A 215 -1.71 -22.40 -19.99
CA ARG A 215 -2.04 -22.06 -21.39
C ARG A 215 -2.81 -20.74 -21.43
N PRO A 216 -2.83 -20.00 -22.54
CA PRO A 216 -3.59 -18.76 -22.63
C PRO A 216 -5.05 -18.93 -22.19
N THR A 217 -5.48 -18.11 -21.22
CA THR A 217 -6.78 -18.24 -20.56
C THR A 217 -7.40 -16.86 -20.33
N MET A 218 -8.70 -16.75 -20.59
CA MET A 218 -9.48 -15.56 -20.24
C MET A 218 -9.87 -15.65 -18.77
N VAL A 219 -9.48 -14.65 -17.99
CA VAL A 219 -9.77 -14.52 -16.57
C VAL A 219 -10.66 -13.30 -16.38
N GLU A 220 -11.86 -13.52 -15.88
CA GLU A 220 -12.78 -12.47 -15.45
C GLU A 220 -12.30 -11.92 -14.10
N ILE A 221 -12.17 -10.61 -14.02
CA ILE A 221 -11.83 -9.86 -12.82
C ILE A 221 -13.14 -9.26 -12.29
N TYR A 222 -13.43 -9.54 -11.02
CA TYR A 222 -14.53 -8.93 -10.29
C TYR A 222 -13.97 -8.38 -8.97
N ALA A 223 -13.76 -7.07 -8.91
CA ALA A 223 -13.16 -6.39 -7.77
C ALA A 223 -14.05 -5.24 -7.29
N ILE A 224 -14.19 -5.09 -5.98
CA ILE A 224 -14.90 -3.98 -5.35
C ILE A 224 -14.02 -3.46 -4.20
N GLY A 225 -13.85 -2.15 -4.15
CA GLY A 225 -12.95 -1.47 -3.22
C GLY A 225 -13.28 0.01 -3.10
N GLU A 226 -12.40 0.76 -2.43
CA GLU A 226 -12.54 2.18 -2.16
C GLU A 226 -11.40 2.96 -2.80
N LEU A 227 -11.75 3.86 -3.72
CA LEU A 227 -10.79 4.73 -4.40
C LEU A 227 -11.34 6.15 -4.47
N THR A 228 -10.43 7.12 -4.43
CA THR A 228 -10.68 8.51 -4.83
C THR A 228 -9.88 8.84 -6.10
N LEU A 229 -10.01 10.07 -6.59
CA LEU A 229 -9.23 10.55 -7.73
C LEU A 229 -7.72 10.61 -7.42
N ASP A 230 -7.38 10.87 -6.16
CA ASP A 230 -6.02 11.19 -5.72
C ASP A 230 -5.40 10.05 -4.89
N ASP A 231 -6.22 9.16 -4.31
CA ASP A 231 -5.77 8.10 -3.40
C ASP A 231 -6.50 6.77 -3.63
N GLU A 232 -5.81 5.69 -3.26
CA GLU A 232 -6.29 4.30 -3.32
C GLU A 232 -6.29 3.76 -1.88
N PHE A 233 -7.48 3.48 -1.33
CA PHE A 233 -7.62 3.02 0.07
C PHE A 233 -7.73 1.50 0.13
N ASP A 234 -8.76 0.98 -0.54
CA ASP A 234 -9.04 -0.45 -0.64
C ASP A 234 -9.02 -0.86 -2.11
N TYR A 235 -7.98 -1.56 -2.56
CA TYR A 235 -7.80 -1.83 -3.98
C TYR A 235 -7.02 -3.12 -4.26
N GLY A 236 -7.22 -3.65 -5.46
CA GLY A 236 -6.57 -4.86 -5.95
C GLY A 236 -5.61 -4.62 -7.10
N TRP A 237 -4.62 -5.48 -7.23
CA TRP A 237 -3.75 -5.56 -8.40
C TRP A 237 -3.35 -7.00 -8.70
N ILE A 238 -2.92 -7.26 -9.93
CA ILE A 238 -2.37 -8.56 -10.35
C ILE A 238 -0.96 -8.32 -10.88
N MET A 239 -0.02 -9.08 -10.34
CA MET A 239 1.38 -9.07 -10.76
C MET A 239 1.75 -10.37 -11.47
N ASN A 240 2.51 -10.28 -12.56
CA ASN A 240 3.24 -11.42 -13.10
C ASN A 240 4.46 -11.68 -12.20
N ALA A 241 4.49 -12.82 -11.51
CA ALA A 241 5.53 -13.18 -10.55
C ALA A 241 6.87 -13.54 -11.21
N ASP A 242 6.87 -13.91 -12.49
CA ASP A 242 8.11 -14.23 -13.22
C ASP A 242 8.83 -12.95 -13.66
N THR A 243 8.08 -11.89 -13.97
CA THR A 243 8.62 -10.62 -14.45
C THR A 243 8.57 -9.50 -13.42
N HIS A 244 7.90 -9.71 -12.29
CA HIS A 244 7.64 -8.71 -11.25
C HIS A 244 6.93 -7.44 -11.76
N LYS A 245 6.07 -7.60 -12.78
CA LYS A 245 5.33 -6.47 -13.37
C LYS A 245 3.87 -6.55 -13.02
N ARG A 246 3.31 -5.44 -12.54
CA ARG A 246 1.85 -5.27 -12.47
C ARG A 246 1.28 -5.30 -13.88
N ILE A 247 0.31 -6.17 -14.08
CA ILE A 247 -0.39 -6.36 -15.36
C ILE A 247 -1.83 -5.86 -15.32
N TRP A 248 -2.33 -5.59 -14.11
CA TRP A 248 -3.65 -5.03 -13.84
C TRP A 248 -3.62 -4.37 -12.46
N SER A 249 -4.29 -3.23 -12.33
CA SER A 249 -4.54 -2.52 -11.08
C SER A 249 -5.95 -1.96 -11.12
N MET A 250 -6.58 -1.86 -9.96
CA MET A 250 -7.85 -1.21 -9.79
C MET A 250 -7.64 0.30 -9.64
N ASP A 251 -7.95 1.08 -10.68
CA ASP A 251 -7.72 2.53 -10.69
C ASP A 251 -9.06 3.29 -10.77
N TYR A 252 -9.13 4.49 -10.19
CA TYR A 252 -10.39 5.27 -10.20
C TYR A 252 -10.88 5.56 -11.63
N ALA A 253 -9.95 5.85 -12.54
CA ALA A 253 -10.25 6.20 -13.94
C ALA A 253 -10.73 5.01 -14.79
N THR A 254 -10.44 3.78 -14.39
CA THR A 254 -10.74 2.54 -15.14
C THR A 254 -11.85 1.71 -14.50
N THR A 255 -12.33 2.12 -13.33
CA THR A 255 -13.41 1.47 -12.58
C THR A 255 -14.74 2.19 -12.76
N ASP A 256 -15.83 1.48 -12.52
CA ASP A 256 -17.19 2.02 -12.45
C ASP A 256 -17.58 2.30 -10.97
N PRO A 257 -18.56 3.19 -10.71
CA PRO A 257 -19.16 3.30 -9.37
C PRO A 257 -19.81 1.98 -8.94
N ALA A 258 -19.48 1.48 -7.74
CA ALA A 258 -20.06 0.26 -7.17
C ALA A 258 -21.39 0.49 -6.42
N GLY A 259 -21.90 1.72 -6.42
CA GLY A 259 -23.06 2.15 -5.63
C GLY A 259 -22.74 2.40 -4.15
N GLY A 260 -23.73 2.78 -3.36
CA GLY A 260 -23.50 3.36 -2.04
C GLY A 260 -22.77 4.70 -2.10
N ALA A 261 -21.78 4.85 -1.22
CA ALA A 261 -20.84 5.97 -1.22
C ALA A 261 -20.05 6.06 -2.54
N ALA A 262 -19.70 7.26 -2.96
CA ALA A 262 -19.13 7.49 -4.27
C ALA A 262 -17.71 6.91 -4.46
N ARG A 263 -16.98 6.77 -3.35
CA ARG A 263 -15.66 6.15 -3.29
C ARG A 263 -15.71 4.64 -3.50
N ASN A 264 -16.87 4.00 -3.34
CA ASN A 264 -17.03 2.59 -3.67
C ASN A 264 -16.90 2.42 -5.19
N ARG A 265 -15.83 1.75 -5.62
CA ARG A 265 -15.52 1.48 -7.02
C ARG A 265 -15.60 0.00 -7.31
N MET A 266 -15.89 -0.35 -8.56
CA MET A 266 -15.85 -1.72 -9.04
C MET A 266 -15.11 -1.85 -10.38
N ALA A 267 -14.37 -2.94 -10.52
CA ALA A 267 -13.88 -3.42 -11.80
C ALA A 267 -14.59 -4.72 -12.14
N HIS A 268 -15.22 -4.78 -13.31
CA HIS A 268 -15.77 -6.01 -13.87
C HIS A 268 -15.33 -6.16 -15.33
N GLU A 269 -14.20 -6.82 -15.54
CA GLU A 269 -13.59 -6.94 -16.86
C GLU A 269 -12.98 -8.31 -17.10
N THR A 270 -12.42 -8.55 -18.30
CA THR A 270 -11.81 -9.84 -18.63
C THR A 270 -10.42 -9.64 -19.21
N LEU A 271 -9.43 -10.25 -18.56
CA LEU A 271 -8.03 -10.21 -18.94
C LEU A 271 -7.61 -11.51 -19.61
N ARG A 272 -6.85 -11.43 -20.71
CA ARG A 272 -6.23 -12.61 -21.32
C ARG A 272 -4.83 -12.81 -20.75
N LEU A 273 -4.67 -13.82 -19.88
CA LEU A 273 -3.37 -14.17 -19.33
C LEU A 273 -2.64 -15.18 -20.22
N THR A 274 -1.34 -14.97 -20.39
CA THR A 274 -0.41 -15.92 -21.00
C THR A 274 0.03 -16.97 -19.99
N PRO A 275 0.71 -18.05 -20.41
CA PRO A 275 1.34 -18.95 -19.47
C PRO A 275 2.36 -18.24 -18.56
N GLY A 276 2.38 -18.58 -17.28
CA GLY A 276 3.25 -17.97 -16.28
C GLY A 276 2.68 -18.02 -14.87
N HIS A 277 3.43 -17.50 -13.91
CA HIS A 277 3.02 -17.39 -12.51
C HIS A 277 2.50 -15.98 -12.22
N TYR A 278 1.42 -15.89 -11.45
CA TYR A 278 0.75 -14.64 -11.14
C TYR A 278 0.39 -14.58 -9.67
N VAL A 279 0.24 -13.37 -9.15
CA VAL A 279 -0.22 -13.11 -7.79
C VAL A 279 -1.29 -12.05 -7.85
N ALA A 280 -2.46 -12.38 -7.30
CA ALA A 280 -3.53 -11.43 -7.04
C ALA A 280 -3.36 -10.85 -5.64
N TYR A 281 -3.43 -9.54 -5.51
CA TYR A 281 -3.36 -8.80 -4.26
C TYR A 281 -4.65 -8.01 -4.04
N PHE A 282 -4.98 -7.77 -2.78
CA PHE A 282 -5.97 -6.79 -2.39
C PHE A 282 -5.60 -6.20 -1.02
N GLY A 283 -5.36 -4.90 -0.98
CA GLY A 283 -5.09 -4.14 0.24
C GLY A 283 -6.37 -3.56 0.81
N CYS A 284 -6.50 -3.58 2.13
CA CYS A 284 -7.49 -2.79 2.86
C CYS A 284 -6.80 -1.93 3.91
N ASP A 285 -7.27 -0.69 4.06
CA ASP A 285 -6.86 0.19 5.14
C ASP A 285 -7.81 0.07 6.35
N ASP A 286 -7.83 1.08 7.23
CA ASP A 286 -8.66 1.09 8.43
C ASP A 286 -10.05 1.72 8.21
N SER A 287 -10.38 2.16 6.99
CA SER A 287 -11.55 3.00 6.74
C SER A 287 -12.82 2.20 6.41
N HIS A 288 -12.73 1.00 5.81
CA HIS A 288 -13.89 0.20 5.39
C HIS A 288 -13.74 -1.32 5.62
N SER A 289 -14.85 -1.98 6.00
CA SER A 289 -14.93 -3.45 6.00
C SER A 289 -16.37 -3.93 5.81
N PRO A 290 -16.61 -5.15 5.28
CA PRO A 290 -17.95 -5.73 5.14
C PRO A 290 -18.79 -5.74 6.43
N ASP A 291 -18.12 -5.80 7.58
CA ASP A 291 -18.74 -5.89 8.91
C ASP A 291 -18.87 -4.52 9.62
N ASP A 292 -18.18 -3.48 9.14
CA ASP A 292 -18.20 -2.13 9.73
C ASP A 292 -17.96 -1.06 8.66
N TRP A 293 -19.05 -0.62 8.02
CA TRP A 293 -19.01 0.41 6.98
C TRP A 293 -19.03 1.80 7.59
N ASN A 294 -18.05 2.64 7.22
CA ASN A 294 -18.02 4.03 7.66
C ASN A 294 -19.06 4.92 6.90
N ASN A 295 -19.59 4.44 5.78
CA ASN A 295 -20.60 5.09 4.95
C ASN A 295 -21.55 4.06 4.28
N VAL A 296 -22.41 4.48 3.35
CA VAL A 296 -23.34 3.59 2.64
C VAL A 296 -22.54 2.52 1.85
N PRO A 297 -22.78 1.22 2.06
CA PRO A 297 -22.01 0.15 1.45
C PRO A 297 -22.18 0.08 -0.07
N ALA A 298 -21.22 -0.55 -0.75
CA ALA A 298 -21.35 -0.92 -2.15
C ALA A 298 -22.59 -1.79 -2.40
N THR A 299 -23.05 -1.86 -3.64
CA THR A 299 -24.21 -2.69 -4.01
C THR A 299 -23.96 -4.18 -3.84
N ASP A 300 -22.71 -4.63 -3.85
CA ASP A 300 -22.34 -6.02 -3.55
C ASP A 300 -21.29 -6.10 -2.42
N PRO A 301 -21.70 -5.86 -1.16
CA PRO A 301 -20.76 -5.77 -0.04
C PRO A 301 -20.09 -7.11 0.31
N GLU A 302 -20.69 -8.24 -0.07
CA GLU A 302 -20.13 -9.57 0.20
C GLU A 302 -18.93 -9.94 -0.69
N PHE A 303 -18.72 -9.17 -1.76
CA PHE A 303 -17.63 -9.33 -2.71
C PHE A 303 -16.61 -8.19 -2.66
N TRP A 304 -16.60 -7.41 -1.56
CA TRP A 304 -15.47 -6.52 -1.27
C TRP A 304 -14.16 -7.32 -1.28
N GLY A 305 -13.18 -6.80 -2.02
CA GLY A 305 -11.98 -7.55 -2.39
C GLY A 305 -11.91 -7.86 -3.88
N LEU A 306 -11.11 -8.88 -4.22
CA LEU A 306 -10.84 -9.31 -5.59
C LEU A 306 -11.19 -10.78 -5.79
N THR A 307 -12.05 -11.05 -6.78
CA THR A 307 -12.38 -12.41 -7.22
C THR A 307 -11.98 -12.59 -8.69
N LEU A 308 -11.12 -13.57 -8.95
CA LEU A 308 -10.74 -13.99 -10.30
C LEU A 308 -11.53 -15.23 -10.70
N ARG A 309 -12.16 -15.20 -11.87
CA ARG A 309 -13.04 -16.27 -12.35
C ARG A 309 -12.65 -16.72 -13.74
N VAL A 310 -12.88 -18.00 -14.02
CA VAL A 310 -12.74 -18.56 -15.37
C VAL A 310 -14.03 -19.31 -15.69
N ALA A 311 -14.84 -18.73 -16.56
CA ALA A 311 -16.18 -19.24 -16.86
C ALA A 311 -16.16 -20.63 -17.51
N ASP A 312 -15.22 -20.88 -18.44
CA ASP A 312 -15.09 -22.17 -19.13
C ASP A 312 -14.49 -23.24 -18.18
N PRO A 313 -15.23 -24.32 -17.86
CA PRO A 313 -14.71 -25.43 -17.04
C PRO A 313 -13.45 -26.08 -17.60
N ALA A 314 -13.30 -26.19 -18.93
CA ALA A 314 -12.12 -26.78 -19.54
C ALA A 314 -10.90 -25.85 -19.44
N ALA A 315 -11.12 -24.53 -19.49
CA ALA A 315 -10.09 -23.52 -19.21
C ALA A 315 -9.69 -23.46 -17.74
N ARG A 316 -10.60 -23.68 -16.79
CA ARG A 316 -10.26 -23.72 -15.35
C ARG A 316 -9.17 -24.74 -15.02
N ALA A 317 -9.13 -25.87 -15.72
CA ALA A 317 -8.09 -26.88 -15.53
C ALA A 317 -6.67 -26.36 -15.84
N SER A 318 -6.54 -25.24 -16.57
CA SER A 318 -5.27 -24.58 -16.87
C SER A 318 -4.73 -23.73 -15.73
N VAL A 319 -5.56 -23.42 -14.73
CA VAL A 319 -5.16 -22.63 -13.56
C VAL A 319 -4.76 -23.58 -12.44
N LYS A 320 -3.55 -23.40 -11.90
CA LYS A 320 -3.04 -24.19 -10.77
C LYS A 320 -2.75 -23.29 -9.58
N PRO A 321 -2.88 -23.77 -8.34
CA PRO A 321 -2.40 -23.03 -7.18
C PRO A 321 -0.88 -22.83 -7.29
N PHE A 322 -0.40 -21.67 -6.89
CA PHE A 322 1.01 -21.35 -6.84
C PHE A 322 1.31 -20.63 -5.53
N ASP A 323 2.25 -21.16 -4.76
CA ASP A 323 2.70 -20.53 -3.51
C ASP A 323 3.78 -19.51 -3.85
N TYR A 324 3.39 -18.24 -3.81
CA TYR A 324 4.28 -17.13 -4.14
C TYR A 324 5.09 -16.68 -2.93
N GLU A 325 6.37 -16.40 -3.18
CA GLU A 325 7.33 -15.90 -2.21
C GLU A 325 8.27 -14.89 -2.90
N PRO A 326 8.17 -13.56 -2.62
CA PRO A 326 8.96 -12.54 -3.32
C PRO A 326 10.46 -12.77 -3.16
N VAL A 327 10.90 -13.09 -1.94
CA VAL A 327 12.32 -13.32 -1.62
C VAL A 327 12.60 -14.82 -1.51
N PRO A 328 13.39 -15.40 -2.42
CA PRO A 328 13.62 -16.84 -2.45
C PRO A 328 14.38 -17.33 -1.20
N GLN A 329 13.75 -18.23 -0.42
CA GLN A 329 14.29 -18.70 0.85
C GLN A 329 15.68 -19.34 0.67
N GLY A 330 16.65 -18.88 1.47
CA GLY A 330 18.03 -19.39 1.46
C GLY A 330 18.84 -19.02 0.23
N GLN A 331 18.36 -18.10 -0.62
CA GLN A 331 19.05 -17.64 -1.82
C GLN A 331 19.54 -16.18 -1.72
N THR A 332 19.40 -15.55 -0.55
CA THR A 332 19.82 -14.17 -0.31
C THR A 332 21.32 -14.05 -0.16
N ILE A 333 21.87 -12.97 -0.73
CA ILE A 333 23.24 -12.48 -0.53
C ILE A 333 23.27 -11.62 0.73
N VAL A 334 22.30 -10.70 0.83
CA VAL A 334 22.08 -9.82 1.99
C VAL A 334 20.59 -9.87 2.34
N SER A 335 20.28 -9.85 3.64
CA SER A 335 18.92 -9.79 4.17
C SER A 335 18.93 -8.92 5.43
N LEU A 336 18.54 -7.66 5.27
CA LEU A 336 18.35 -6.69 6.35
C LEU A 336 16.85 -6.43 6.46
N ILE A 337 16.11 -7.35 7.07
CA ILE A 337 14.64 -7.28 7.20
C ILE A 337 14.22 -7.26 8.67
N GLY A 338 12.98 -6.89 8.95
CA GLY A 338 12.51 -6.71 10.33
C GLY A 338 13.24 -5.54 10.98
N ILE A 339 13.28 -4.42 10.25
CA ILE A 339 13.87 -3.17 10.71
C ILE A 339 12.86 -2.47 11.63
N HIS A 340 13.32 -2.01 12.79
CA HIS A 340 12.54 -1.27 13.77
C HIS A 340 12.78 0.24 13.67
N ASP A 341 12.12 1.03 14.51
CA ASP A 341 12.29 2.49 14.56
C ASP A 341 13.75 2.89 14.88
N ASP A 342 14.18 4.03 14.33
CA ASP A 342 15.48 4.67 14.55
C ASP A 342 16.68 3.73 14.35
N GLU A 343 16.60 2.84 13.35
CA GLU A 343 17.57 1.78 13.14
C GLU A 343 18.40 2.00 11.88
N MET A 344 19.72 1.84 12.05
CA MET A 344 20.68 1.81 10.95
C MET A 344 21.36 0.43 10.92
N ARG A 345 21.05 -0.39 9.92
CA ARG A 345 21.70 -1.70 9.70
C ARG A 345 22.56 -1.66 8.45
N SER A 346 23.65 -2.41 8.46
CA SER A 346 24.47 -2.65 7.27
C SER A 346 24.94 -4.10 7.17
N ALA A 347 25.16 -4.56 5.94
CA ALA A 347 25.77 -5.84 5.65
C ALA A 347 26.56 -5.77 4.35
N GLY A 348 27.81 -6.22 4.41
CA GLY A 348 28.71 -6.23 3.25
C GLY A 348 28.81 -7.62 2.60
N PHE A 349 29.20 -7.63 1.33
CA PHE A 349 29.54 -8.83 0.59
C PHE A 349 30.61 -8.55 -0.46
N ALA A 350 31.32 -9.59 -0.90
CA ALA A 350 32.26 -9.49 -2.02
C ALA A 350 31.74 -10.30 -3.22
N LEU A 351 31.69 -9.69 -4.40
CA LEU A 351 31.42 -10.39 -5.66
C LEU A 351 32.71 -10.78 -6.36
N LYS A 352 32.83 -12.06 -6.73
CA LYS A 352 34.03 -12.58 -7.43
C LYS A 352 33.92 -12.48 -8.95
N ARG A 353 32.73 -12.25 -9.46
CA ARG A 353 32.43 -12.12 -10.89
C ARG A 353 31.22 -11.19 -11.07
N PRO A 354 31.04 -10.58 -12.27
CA PRO A 354 29.86 -9.76 -12.53
C PRO A 354 28.57 -10.55 -12.30
N MET A 355 27.56 -9.89 -11.74
CA MET A 355 26.29 -10.50 -11.39
C MET A 355 25.14 -9.49 -11.49
N ASP A 356 24.04 -9.91 -12.10
CA ASP A 356 22.76 -9.23 -11.95
C ASP A 356 22.16 -9.60 -10.59
N VAL A 357 22.05 -8.60 -9.71
CA VAL A 357 21.49 -8.73 -8.38
C VAL A 357 20.09 -8.14 -8.39
N HIS A 358 19.12 -8.93 -7.98
CA HIS A 358 17.77 -8.49 -7.73
C HIS A 358 17.66 -7.94 -6.30
N ILE A 359 17.05 -6.78 -6.17
CA ILE A 359 16.85 -6.04 -4.93
C ILE A 359 15.34 -5.99 -4.68
N TYR A 360 14.94 -6.50 -3.54
CA TYR A 360 13.59 -6.36 -2.99
C TYR A 360 13.68 -5.51 -1.73
N ALA A 361 13.23 -4.26 -1.80
CA ALA A 361 13.32 -3.31 -0.70
C ALA A 361 11.97 -2.65 -0.44
N LEU A 362 11.50 -2.75 0.80
CA LEU A 362 10.33 -2.03 1.31
C LEU A 362 10.80 -0.92 2.22
N GLY A 363 10.13 0.21 2.17
CA GLY A 363 10.43 1.37 3.00
C GLY A 363 9.32 2.42 2.97
N GLU A 364 9.56 3.55 3.62
CA GLU A 364 8.62 4.66 3.77
C GLU A 364 9.12 5.86 2.98
N GLY A 365 8.25 6.45 2.17
CA GLY A 365 8.62 7.59 1.35
C GLY A 365 7.45 8.48 0.98
N PHE A 366 7.78 9.75 0.84
CA PHE A 366 6.94 10.83 0.37
C PHE A 366 7.50 11.35 -0.96
N LYS A 367 6.71 12.12 -1.70
CA LYS A 367 7.06 12.57 -3.05
C LYS A 367 8.43 13.25 -3.17
N ASP A 368 8.91 13.88 -2.11
CA ASP A 368 10.14 14.66 -2.03
C ASP A 368 11.27 13.98 -1.24
N ARG A 369 11.01 12.88 -0.53
CA ARG A 369 12.01 12.23 0.34
C ARG A 369 11.67 10.79 0.71
N MET A 370 12.68 9.99 1.03
CA MET A 370 12.51 8.72 1.74
C MET A 370 12.77 8.92 3.23
N ALA A 371 11.98 8.27 4.08
CA ALA A 371 12.18 8.17 5.53
C ALA A 371 12.92 6.87 5.87
N ASP A 372 12.33 5.75 5.41
CA ASP A 372 12.90 4.41 5.54
C ASP A 372 13.35 3.92 4.18
N TYR A 373 14.64 3.61 4.02
CA TYR A 373 15.16 3.22 2.71
C TYR A 373 16.51 2.52 2.78
N ALA A 374 16.81 1.82 1.69
CA ALA A 374 18.08 1.16 1.47
C ALA A 374 18.94 1.86 0.43
N TRP A 375 20.25 1.71 0.56
CA TRP A 375 21.21 2.03 -0.50
C TRP A 375 22.40 1.08 -0.45
N MET A 376 23.21 1.12 -1.51
CA MET A 376 24.38 0.27 -1.66
C MET A 376 25.58 1.09 -2.15
N VAL A 377 26.71 0.86 -1.51
CA VAL A 377 27.99 1.51 -1.81
C VAL A 377 28.98 0.47 -2.33
N ASP A 378 29.71 0.83 -3.38
CA ASP A 378 30.94 0.17 -3.79
C ASP A 378 32.07 0.64 -2.86
N GLU A 379 32.56 -0.27 -2.01
CA GLU A 379 33.60 -0.02 -1.02
C GLU A 379 34.96 0.27 -1.67
N ASP A 380 35.24 -0.32 -2.83
CA ASP A 380 36.54 -0.13 -3.49
C ASP A 380 36.67 1.30 -4.05
N HIS A 381 35.54 1.89 -4.45
CA HIS A 381 35.48 3.24 -5.00
C HIS A 381 34.90 4.29 -4.04
N HIS A 382 34.28 3.89 -2.93
CA HIS A 382 33.50 4.72 -2.01
C HIS A 382 32.41 5.52 -2.75
N LYS A 383 31.59 4.82 -3.53
CA LYS A 383 30.52 5.43 -4.32
C LYS A 383 29.22 4.67 -4.16
N ARG A 384 28.13 5.41 -3.94
CA ARG A 384 26.78 4.84 -4.03
C ARG A 384 26.52 4.34 -5.46
N VAL A 385 26.21 3.05 -5.58
CA VAL A 385 25.90 2.38 -6.85
C VAL A 385 24.40 2.16 -7.05
N TRP A 386 23.62 2.23 -5.96
CA TRP A 386 22.17 2.16 -5.99
C TRP A 386 21.58 2.80 -4.72
N ALA A 387 20.42 3.43 -4.83
CA ALA A 387 19.59 3.84 -3.71
C ALA A 387 18.11 3.73 -4.05
N MET A 388 17.32 3.38 -3.04
CA MET A 388 15.88 3.48 -3.09
C MET A 388 15.46 4.96 -2.99
N SER A 389 14.51 5.35 -3.83
CA SER A 389 13.97 6.71 -3.94
C SER A 389 12.48 6.64 -4.20
N TYR A 390 11.75 7.74 -3.98
CA TYR A 390 10.32 7.75 -4.29
C TYR A 390 10.07 7.51 -5.79
N GLU A 391 10.93 8.06 -6.66
CA GLU A 391 10.80 8.03 -8.11
C GLU A 391 11.06 6.65 -8.72
N ASN A 392 11.90 5.83 -8.09
CA ASN A 392 12.20 4.47 -8.58
C ASN A 392 11.41 3.37 -7.86
N THR A 393 10.44 3.74 -7.02
CA THR A 393 9.59 2.80 -6.29
C THR A 393 8.15 2.87 -6.75
N GLU A 394 7.42 1.79 -6.52
CA GLU A 394 5.96 1.75 -6.60
C GLU A 394 5.33 1.71 -5.20
N HIS A 395 4.00 1.85 -5.12
CA HIS A 395 3.28 1.75 -3.86
C HIS A 395 3.37 0.33 -3.27
N GLY A 396 3.80 0.20 -2.02
CA GLY A 396 4.05 -1.09 -1.36
C GLY A 396 2.81 -1.84 -0.87
N GLY A 397 1.60 -1.30 -1.07
CA GLY A 397 0.35 -1.77 -0.45
C GLY A 397 0.13 -1.14 0.93
N GLY A 398 -1.09 -1.20 1.47
CA GLY A 398 -1.42 -0.53 2.73
C GLY A 398 -1.38 1.00 2.62
N ALA A 399 -0.72 1.68 3.55
CA ALA A 399 -0.67 3.14 3.60
C ALA A 399 0.09 3.77 2.41
N GLN A 400 -0.33 4.96 1.97
CA GLN A 400 0.23 5.71 0.82
C GLN A 400 1.76 5.84 0.82
N LYS A 401 2.34 5.96 2.02
CA LYS A 401 3.77 6.15 2.27
C LYS A 401 4.60 4.88 2.09
N ASN A 402 3.97 3.70 2.03
CA ASN A 402 4.67 2.45 1.78
C ASN A 402 5.21 2.41 0.36
N ARG A 403 6.50 2.21 0.22
CA ARG A 403 7.23 2.15 -1.06
C ARG A 403 7.88 0.79 -1.24
N LEU A 404 7.86 0.29 -2.47
CA LEU A 404 8.50 -0.95 -2.88
C LEU A 404 9.43 -0.69 -4.05
N PHE A 405 10.69 -1.09 -3.91
CA PHE A 405 11.59 -1.36 -5.02
C PHE A 405 11.68 -2.87 -5.22
N ASP A 406 11.28 -3.34 -6.41
CA ASP A 406 11.42 -4.72 -6.86
C ASP A 406 12.07 -4.67 -8.25
N GLY A 407 13.39 -4.87 -8.29
CA GLY A 407 14.17 -4.57 -9.49
C GLY A 407 15.55 -5.20 -9.52
N THR A 408 16.26 -5.06 -10.63
CA THR A 408 17.59 -5.68 -10.85
C THR A 408 18.64 -4.63 -11.14
N VAL A 409 19.81 -4.79 -10.52
CA VAL A 409 21.01 -3.96 -10.70
C VAL A 409 22.17 -4.85 -11.13
N HIS A 410 22.91 -4.43 -12.14
CA HIS A 410 24.15 -5.10 -12.55
C HIS A 410 25.31 -4.64 -11.68
N LEU A 411 26.03 -5.57 -11.06
CA LEU A 411 27.21 -5.30 -10.26
C LEU A 411 28.44 -5.98 -10.86
N GLU A 412 29.55 -5.26 -10.89
CA GLU A 412 30.87 -5.78 -11.26
C GLU A 412 31.51 -6.57 -10.09
N PRO A 413 32.64 -7.26 -10.28
CA PRO A 413 33.40 -7.81 -9.17
C PRO A 413 33.89 -6.68 -8.26
N GLY A 414 33.70 -6.83 -6.96
CA GLY A 414 34.06 -5.81 -5.99
C GLY A 414 33.52 -6.09 -4.59
N ASN A 415 33.83 -5.20 -3.66
CA ASN A 415 33.26 -5.22 -2.31
C ASN A 415 32.10 -4.21 -2.23
N TYR A 416 30.98 -4.64 -1.67
CA TYR A 416 29.78 -3.83 -1.57
C TYR A 416 29.27 -3.81 -0.15
N LEU A 417 28.78 -2.66 0.29
CA LEU A 417 28.13 -2.47 1.57
C LEU A 417 26.70 -1.98 1.34
N VAL A 418 25.73 -2.75 1.85
CA VAL A 418 24.31 -2.42 1.80
C VAL A 418 23.92 -1.83 3.13
N TYR A 419 23.18 -0.73 3.08
CA TYR A 419 22.64 -0.05 4.24
C TYR A 419 21.12 -0.04 4.18
N TYR A 420 20.51 0.00 5.36
CA TYR A 420 19.12 0.35 5.54
C TYR A 420 19.01 1.30 6.74
N HIS A 421 18.27 2.38 6.54
CA HIS A 421 17.94 3.37 7.57
C HIS A 421 16.43 3.43 7.75
N SER A 422 15.97 3.53 9.00
CA SER A 422 14.58 3.86 9.36
C SER A 422 14.51 5.06 10.29
N ASP A 423 13.40 5.78 10.23
CA ASP A 423 13.09 6.86 11.18
C ASP A 423 12.29 6.36 12.40
N GLY A 424 11.83 7.28 13.23
CA GLY A 424 11.14 7.00 14.49
C GLY A 424 9.67 6.58 14.34
N SER A 425 9.23 6.12 13.16
CA SER A 425 7.84 5.70 12.97
C SER A 425 7.65 4.64 11.89
N HIS A 426 6.56 3.86 12.03
CA HIS A 426 6.03 2.98 10.97
C HIS A 426 7.00 1.88 10.52
N SER A 427 7.49 1.13 11.49
CA SER A 427 8.45 0.06 11.28
C SER A 427 7.85 -1.32 11.56
N SER A 428 8.69 -2.35 11.39
CA SER A 428 8.30 -3.74 11.59
C SER A 428 7.74 -3.96 13.01
N SER A 429 6.46 -4.36 13.08
CA SER A 429 5.72 -4.66 14.32
C SER A 429 5.22 -3.44 15.10
N ASP A 430 5.45 -2.21 14.64
CA ASP A 430 4.93 -0.97 15.23
C ASP A 430 4.46 0.01 14.15
N TRP A 431 3.44 -0.43 13.40
CA TRP A 431 2.89 0.33 12.29
C TRP A 431 1.96 1.43 12.78
N ASN A 432 2.20 2.68 12.36
CA ASN A 432 1.30 3.79 12.66
C ASN A 432 0.15 3.94 11.64
N ALA A 433 0.19 3.14 10.56
CA ALA A 433 -0.85 3.04 9.53
C ALA A 433 -0.88 1.61 8.94
N ALA A 434 -1.65 1.37 7.87
CA ALA A 434 -1.70 0.06 7.22
C ALA A 434 -0.31 -0.40 6.74
N PRO A 435 0.14 -1.62 7.11
CA PRO A 435 1.45 -2.14 6.72
C PRO A 435 1.51 -2.47 5.22
N PRO A 436 2.72 -2.54 4.63
CA PRO A 436 2.87 -2.93 3.23
C PRO A 436 2.47 -4.39 2.99
N ALA A 437 2.21 -4.72 1.72
CA ALA A 437 1.69 -6.01 1.29
C ALA A 437 2.54 -7.21 1.73
N GLU A 438 3.84 -6.99 1.84
CA GLU A 438 4.82 -8.01 2.18
C GLU A 438 5.60 -7.60 3.45
N GLU A 439 4.89 -7.10 4.46
CA GLU A 439 5.39 -6.52 5.72
C GLU A 439 6.57 -7.24 6.38
N ARG A 440 6.64 -8.58 6.28
CA ARG A 440 7.77 -9.36 6.80
C ARG A 440 9.12 -9.01 6.17
N TYR A 441 9.12 -8.32 5.03
CA TYR A 441 10.30 -7.87 4.30
C TYR A 441 10.57 -6.38 4.46
N TRP A 442 9.93 -5.68 5.43
CA TRP A 442 10.32 -4.29 5.76
C TRP A 442 11.82 -4.23 6.02
N GLY A 443 12.54 -3.48 5.18
CA GLY A 443 13.96 -3.70 4.99
C GLY A 443 14.36 -3.95 3.54
N VAL A 444 15.52 -4.57 3.36
CA VAL A 444 16.10 -4.89 2.04
C VAL A 444 16.64 -6.31 1.97
N SER A 445 16.34 -6.98 0.86
CA SER A 445 16.87 -8.29 0.49
C SER A 445 17.53 -8.23 -0.88
N LEU A 446 18.76 -8.75 -0.98
CA LEU A 446 19.49 -8.90 -2.23
C LEU A 446 19.63 -10.39 -2.54
N PHE A 447 19.38 -10.79 -3.78
CA PHE A 447 19.60 -12.16 -4.26
C PHE A 447 19.94 -12.13 -5.76
N PRO A 448 20.57 -13.17 -6.33
CA PRO A 448 20.84 -13.18 -7.77
C PRO A 448 19.53 -13.07 -8.56
N ALA A 449 19.51 -12.34 -9.67
CA ALA A 449 18.32 -12.23 -10.52
C ALA A 449 17.82 -13.57 -11.08
N SER A 450 18.70 -14.58 -11.13
CA SER A 450 18.33 -15.97 -11.44
C SER A 450 17.55 -16.68 -10.32
N ARG A 451 17.40 -16.04 -9.16
CA ARG A 451 16.83 -16.56 -7.90
C ARG A 451 17.56 -17.78 -7.35
N ARG A 452 18.76 -18.08 -7.85
CA ARG A 452 19.61 -19.21 -7.40
C ARG A 452 21.00 -18.72 -7.06
N LEU A 453 21.33 -18.77 -5.77
CA LEU A 453 22.65 -18.42 -5.27
C LEU A 453 23.61 -19.58 -5.47
N ASN A 454 24.72 -19.30 -6.14
CA ASN A 454 25.91 -20.13 -6.09
C ASN A 454 26.87 -19.50 -5.06
N PRO A 455 27.07 -20.14 -3.89
CA PRO A 455 27.91 -19.58 -2.82
C PRO A 455 29.36 -19.35 -3.24
N ALA A 456 29.84 -19.99 -4.31
CA ALA A 456 31.20 -19.77 -4.80
C ALA A 456 31.41 -18.35 -5.34
N ASP A 457 30.35 -17.65 -5.76
CA ASP A 457 30.44 -16.34 -6.41
C ASP A 457 30.44 -15.17 -5.43
N VAL A 458 30.01 -15.44 -4.19
CA VAL A 458 29.96 -14.48 -3.10
C VAL A 458 31.03 -14.83 -2.07
N GLY A 459 31.78 -13.84 -1.62
CA GLY A 459 32.74 -13.95 -0.54
C GLY A 459 32.34 -13.12 0.67
N PRO A 460 33.01 -13.32 1.82
CA PRO A 460 32.88 -12.40 2.94
C PRO A 460 33.29 -10.99 2.49
N PHE A 461 32.65 -9.98 3.05
CA PHE A 461 33.05 -8.59 2.88
C PHE A 461 34.51 -8.39 3.28
N MET A 462 35.30 -7.75 2.41
CA MET A 462 36.69 -7.41 2.69
C MET A 462 36.82 -5.89 2.78
N ARG A 463 36.79 -5.36 3.99
CA ARG A 463 37.04 -3.93 4.23
C ARG A 463 38.50 -3.59 3.92
N MET A 464 38.75 -2.52 3.16
CA MET A 464 40.11 -2.04 2.95
C MET A 464 40.63 -1.38 4.24
N ARG A 465 41.47 -2.07 5.02
CA ARG A 465 42.12 -1.46 6.20
C ARG A 465 43.46 -0.83 5.82
N ALA A 466 43.84 0.22 6.56
CA ALA A 466 45.18 0.77 6.51
C ALA A 466 46.25 -0.32 6.72
N GLY A 467 47.05 -0.58 5.69
CA GLY A 467 48.16 -1.54 5.71
C GLY A 467 47.88 -2.92 5.10
N ASP A 468 46.62 -3.26 4.78
CA ASP A 468 46.27 -4.59 4.21
C ASP A 468 46.65 -4.73 2.73
N ASN A 469 46.86 -3.60 2.05
CA ASN A 469 47.47 -3.52 0.74
C ASN A 469 48.36 -2.26 0.68
N ASN A 470 49.31 -2.22 -0.25
CA ASN A 470 50.29 -1.11 -0.39
C ASN A 470 49.64 0.23 -0.86
N THR A 471 48.31 0.30 -0.78
CA THR A 471 47.42 1.34 -1.32
C THR A 471 46.98 2.30 -0.21
N THR A 472 46.44 1.85 0.93
CA THR A 472 46.07 2.78 2.01
C THR A 472 47.30 3.26 2.80
N VAL A 473 47.53 4.58 2.82
CA VAL A 473 48.70 5.22 3.44
C VAL A 473 48.43 5.58 4.90
N ALA A 474 47.27 6.18 5.17
CA ALA A 474 46.81 6.59 6.50
C ALA A 474 45.30 6.82 6.45
N GLN A 475 44.61 6.59 7.57
CA GLN A 475 43.18 6.88 7.70
C GLN A 475 42.82 7.26 9.13
N LEU A 476 41.79 8.08 9.27
CA LEU A 476 41.07 8.44 10.47
C LEU A 476 39.59 8.38 10.10
N SER A 477 38.98 7.21 10.19
CA SER A 477 37.56 6.95 9.89
C SER A 477 36.77 6.69 11.18
N HIS A 478 35.44 6.73 11.09
CA HIS A 478 34.54 6.52 12.24
C HIS A 478 34.69 7.59 13.31
N MET A 479 34.93 8.83 12.89
CA MET A 479 35.11 9.95 13.81
C MET A 479 33.77 10.25 14.49
N GLY A 480 33.76 10.19 15.83
CA GLY A 480 32.62 10.58 16.66
C GLY A 480 32.57 12.08 16.95
N ASN A 481 31.72 12.47 17.89
CA ASN A 481 31.59 13.87 18.33
C ASN A 481 32.85 14.36 19.08
N ASP A 482 33.17 15.66 18.91
CA ASP A 482 34.24 16.38 19.62
C ASP A 482 35.65 15.76 19.50
N GLU A 483 35.96 15.10 18.39
CA GLU A 483 37.27 14.46 18.19
C GLU A 483 38.33 15.44 17.67
N ASP A 484 39.58 15.24 18.10
CA ASP A 484 40.79 15.83 17.50
C ASP A 484 41.79 14.70 17.25
N ALA A 485 41.59 14.02 16.13
CA ALA A 485 42.29 12.80 15.77
C ALA A 485 43.52 13.09 14.92
N ARG A 486 44.56 12.28 15.09
CA ARG A 486 45.79 12.37 14.29
C ARG A 486 46.47 11.02 14.10
N THR A 487 47.06 10.85 12.92
CA THR A 487 47.98 9.74 12.64
C THR A 487 49.12 10.22 11.75
N THR A 488 50.25 9.51 11.75
CA THR A 488 51.42 9.91 10.97
C THR A 488 51.66 8.97 9.81
N PHE A 489 52.22 9.49 8.72
CA PHE A 489 52.69 8.67 7.60
C PHE A 489 53.94 9.27 6.97
N SER A 490 54.65 8.47 6.18
CA SER A 490 55.85 8.90 5.48
C SER A 490 55.86 8.46 4.02
N LEU A 491 56.45 9.29 3.17
CA LEU A 491 56.60 9.07 1.74
C LEU A 491 58.09 9.06 1.40
N GLN A 492 58.55 7.99 0.75
CA GLN A 492 59.96 7.82 0.38
C GLN A 492 60.33 8.61 -0.90
N ALA A 493 59.34 9.01 -1.68
CA ALA A 493 59.48 9.77 -2.91
C ALA A 493 58.26 10.68 -3.11
N GLN A 494 58.35 11.62 -4.04
CA GLN A 494 57.18 12.38 -4.48
C GLN A 494 56.09 11.42 -4.96
N THR A 495 54.92 11.48 -4.34
CA THR A 495 53.84 10.51 -4.53
C THR A 495 52.54 11.23 -4.83
N ARG A 496 51.81 10.74 -5.85
CA ARG A 496 50.42 11.15 -6.09
C ARG A 496 49.50 10.32 -5.20
N LEU A 497 48.64 10.99 -4.46
CA LEU A 497 47.77 10.39 -3.46
C LEU A 497 46.31 10.75 -3.76
N ARG A 498 45.40 9.79 -3.64
CA ARG A 498 43.96 10.08 -3.52
C ARG A 498 43.69 10.44 -2.06
N VAL A 499 42.95 11.51 -1.81
CA VAL A 499 42.42 11.87 -0.51
C VAL A 499 40.91 11.76 -0.60
N LEU A 500 40.34 10.96 0.29
CA LEU A 500 38.91 10.87 0.55
C LEU A 500 38.68 11.52 1.91
N ALA A 501 37.89 12.58 1.98
CA ALA A 501 37.55 13.23 3.24
C ALA A 501 36.05 13.53 3.24
N GLU A 502 35.37 13.12 4.31
CA GLU A 502 33.94 13.29 4.48
C GLU A 502 33.67 13.91 5.85
N GLY A 503 32.80 14.92 5.88
CA GLY A 503 32.52 15.68 7.09
C GLY A 503 31.39 16.69 6.91
N GLU A 504 31.01 17.35 8.00
CA GLU A 504 29.92 18.32 8.06
C GLU A 504 30.38 19.73 7.63
N GLY A 505 29.59 20.38 6.80
CA GLY A 505 29.80 21.77 6.41
C GLY A 505 28.51 22.46 5.96
N ARG A 506 28.37 23.75 6.25
CA ARG A 506 27.22 24.58 5.88
C ARG A 506 27.64 26.02 5.67
N ASP A 507 26.93 26.74 4.81
CA ASP A 507 27.09 28.19 4.59
C ASP A 507 28.54 28.63 4.30
N GLY A 508 29.27 27.81 3.52
CA GLY A 508 30.66 28.10 3.14
C GLY A 508 31.71 27.69 4.17
N GLN A 509 31.31 27.05 5.27
CA GLN A 509 32.19 26.64 6.36
C GLN A 509 32.17 25.13 6.56
N MET A 510 33.29 24.58 7.04
CA MET A 510 33.43 23.17 7.42
C MET A 510 33.54 23.06 8.94
N PHE A 511 32.67 22.25 9.55
CA PHE A 511 32.64 21.95 10.97
C PHE A 511 33.51 20.72 11.26
N ASP A 512 33.20 19.61 10.59
CA ASP A 512 34.00 18.39 10.63
C ASP A 512 34.88 18.33 9.39
N ARG A 513 36.20 18.27 9.57
CA ARG A 513 37.11 18.28 8.43
C ARG A 513 38.46 17.65 8.70
N GLY A 514 39.05 17.16 7.62
CA GLY A 514 40.42 16.67 7.60
C GLY A 514 41.42 17.64 6.97
N TRP A 515 42.68 17.55 7.41
CA TRP A 515 43.81 18.24 6.79
C TRP A 515 45.11 17.44 6.95
N ILE A 516 46.14 17.83 6.19
CA ILE A 516 47.47 17.21 6.22
C ILE A 516 48.51 18.26 6.56
N GLU A 517 49.35 17.96 7.55
CA GLU A 517 50.48 18.80 7.97
C GLU A 517 51.81 18.19 7.51
N ASP A 518 52.77 19.02 7.09
CA ASP A 518 54.16 18.60 6.91
C ASP A 518 54.91 18.44 8.24
N ALA A 519 56.15 17.94 8.20
CA ALA A 519 56.98 17.77 9.40
C ALA A 519 57.26 19.08 10.18
N GLY A 520 57.09 20.24 9.54
CA GLY A 520 57.21 21.56 10.17
C GLY A 520 55.90 22.07 10.78
N GLY A 521 54.82 21.27 10.73
CA GLY A 521 53.49 21.64 11.21
C GLY A 521 52.72 22.56 10.28
N ARG A 522 53.16 22.74 9.02
CA ARG A 522 52.43 23.56 8.05
C ARG A 522 51.37 22.72 7.35
N THR A 523 50.15 23.22 7.29
CA THR A 523 49.08 22.61 6.49
C THR A 523 49.44 22.65 5.00
N VAL A 524 49.59 21.48 4.40
CA VAL A 524 49.90 21.31 2.96
C VAL A 524 48.68 20.96 2.13
N TRP A 525 47.59 20.53 2.78
CA TRP A 525 46.28 20.32 2.19
C TRP A 525 45.21 20.38 3.29
N GLU A 526 44.03 20.92 2.99
CA GLU A 526 42.87 21.01 3.90
C GLU A 526 41.59 20.87 3.10
N MET A 527 40.61 20.14 3.65
CA MET A 527 39.26 20.07 3.12
C MET A 527 38.54 21.40 3.32
N LYS A 528 38.07 22.00 2.22
CA LYS A 528 37.35 23.28 2.21
C LYS A 528 35.97 23.12 1.60
N TYR A 529 34.98 23.83 2.13
CA TYR A 529 33.59 23.72 1.70
C TYR A 529 33.42 23.93 0.18
N ASP A 530 34.06 24.96 -0.38
CA ASP A 530 34.01 25.31 -1.81
C ASP A 530 34.72 24.30 -2.73
N ALA A 531 35.49 23.39 -2.15
CA ALA A 531 36.18 22.30 -2.86
C ALA A 531 35.53 20.93 -2.61
N THR A 532 34.34 20.89 -1.97
CA THR A 532 33.62 19.65 -1.67
C THR A 532 32.35 19.54 -2.50
N ASP A 533 31.94 18.31 -2.77
CA ASP A 533 30.63 17.96 -3.31
C ASP A 533 29.69 17.55 -2.16
N PRO A 534 28.36 17.58 -2.34
CA PRO A 534 27.44 16.94 -1.40
C PRO A 534 27.75 15.44 -1.28
N ALA A 535 27.80 14.92 -0.06
CA ALA A 535 28.03 13.50 0.22
C ALA A 535 26.73 12.68 0.32
N GLY A 536 25.61 13.32 -0.01
CA GLY A 536 24.24 12.82 0.13
C GLY A 536 23.77 12.66 1.58
N GLY A 537 22.54 12.19 1.77
CA GLY A 537 21.82 12.39 3.03
C GLY A 537 21.47 13.88 3.24
N ALA A 538 21.78 14.41 4.41
CA ALA A 538 21.57 15.83 4.72
C ALA A 538 22.49 16.76 3.88
N ASP A 539 22.00 17.95 3.52
CA ASP A 539 22.73 18.95 2.72
C ASP A 539 24.11 19.33 3.29
N LYS A 540 24.26 19.15 4.60
CA LYS A 540 25.48 19.46 5.36
C LYS A 540 26.57 18.39 5.23
N ASN A 541 26.26 17.23 4.68
CA ASN A 541 27.25 16.18 4.45
C ASN A 541 28.10 16.54 3.23
N ARG A 542 29.41 16.67 3.42
CA ARG A 542 30.36 17.14 2.40
C ARG A 542 31.41 16.09 2.13
N LEU A 543 31.75 15.91 0.86
CA LEU A 543 32.73 14.97 0.38
C LEU A 543 33.82 15.68 -0.42
N PHE A 544 35.07 15.37 -0.13
CA PHE A 544 36.20 15.58 -1.02
C PHE A 544 36.74 14.22 -1.46
N ASP A 545 36.76 13.97 -2.77
CA ASP A 545 37.48 12.85 -3.38
C ASP A 545 38.37 13.37 -4.50
N GLY A 546 39.67 13.51 -4.21
CA GLY A 546 40.59 14.19 -5.12
C GLY A 546 42.01 13.69 -5.04
N VAL A 547 42.83 14.11 -6.01
CA VAL A 547 44.24 13.72 -6.10
C VAL A 547 45.14 14.89 -5.71
N ILE A 548 46.04 14.65 -4.76
CA ILE A 548 47.11 15.57 -4.38
C ILE A 548 48.47 14.98 -4.73
N THR A 549 49.51 15.82 -4.75
CA THR A 549 50.90 15.37 -4.88
C THR A 549 51.70 15.90 -3.72
N LEU A 550 52.31 15.00 -2.95
CA LEU A 550 53.17 15.35 -1.83
C LEU A 550 54.61 14.92 -2.10
N PRO A 551 55.62 15.74 -1.79
CA PRO A 551 57.03 15.35 -1.90
C PRO A 551 57.40 14.24 -0.89
N ALA A 552 58.61 13.69 -1.02
CA ALA A 552 59.14 12.79 0.01
C ALA A 552 59.21 13.52 1.36
N GLY A 553 58.80 12.85 2.44
CA GLY A 553 58.76 13.46 3.76
C GLY A 553 57.86 12.73 4.75
N SER A 554 57.81 13.26 5.98
CA SER A 554 56.90 12.82 7.04
C SER A 554 55.74 13.80 7.16
N TYR A 555 54.55 13.26 7.38
CA TYR A 555 53.30 14.00 7.40
C TYR A 555 52.43 13.57 8.59
N VAL A 556 51.55 14.46 9.01
CA VAL A 556 50.49 14.17 10.00
C VAL A 556 49.15 14.34 9.31
N LEU A 557 48.36 13.28 9.27
CA LEU A 557 46.96 13.31 8.90
C LEU A 557 46.15 13.73 10.13
N ARG A 558 45.23 14.67 9.97
CA ARG A 558 44.42 15.26 11.03
C ARG A 558 42.94 15.21 10.66
N PHE A 559 42.09 15.03 11.65
CA PHE A 559 40.65 15.24 11.53
C PHE A 559 40.12 15.87 12.81
N ARG A 560 39.17 16.78 12.69
CA ARG A 560 38.46 17.36 13.83
C ARG A 560 36.97 17.37 13.54
N SER A 561 36.17 17.01 14.54
CA SER A 561 34.70 17.07 14.53
C SER A 561 34.14 17.95 15.64
N ASP A 562 32.89 18.38 15.48
CA ASP A 562 32.09 19.02 16.53
C ASP A 562 31.07 18.05 17.16
N ALA A 563 30.06 18.57 17.87
CA ALA A 563 29.29 17.81 18.84
C ALA A 563 27.98 17.18 18.33
N SER A 564 27.59 17.37 17.05
CA SER A 564 26.17 17.13 16.68
C SER A 564 25.89 16.17 15.52
N HIS A 565 26.87 15.82 14.69
CA HIS A 565 26.62 14.98 13.52
C HIS A 565 27.86 14.14 13.20
N SER A 566 27.89 12.90 13.70
CA SER A 566 29.08 12.06 13.59
C SER A 566 28.75 10.58 13.42
N TYR A 567 29.79 9.77 13.22
CA TYR A 567 29.63 8.34 12.99
C TYR A 567 28.84 7.65 14.13
N ASN A 568 27.74 6.98 13.76
CA ASN A 568 26.76 6.33 14.65
C ASN A 568 25.95 7.27 15.56
N ASP A 569 26.02 8.59 15.37
CA ASP A 569 25.23 9.59 16.12
C ASP A 569 24.84 10.75 15.20
N TRP A 570 24.01 10.43 14.22
CA TRP A 570 23.58 11.37 13.18
C TRP A 570 22.31 12.11 13.63
N ASN A 571 22.37 13.44 13.77
CA ASN A 571 21.19 14.25 14.05
C ASN A 571 20.28 14.55 12.82
N ASP A 572 20.64 14.02 11.65
CA ASP A 572 19.92 14.12 10.39
C ASP A 572 20.36 12.96 9.48
N ASN A 573 19.81 12.83 8.25
CA ASN A 573 20.15 11.75 7.32
C ASN A 573 21.67 11.59 7.14
N PRO A 574 22.22 10.38 7.34
CA PRO A 574 23.66 10.12 7.24
C PRO A 574 24.18 10.27 5.80
N PRO A 575 25.49 10.47 5.61
CA PRO A 575 26.09 10.49 4.28
C PRO A 575 25.94 9.16 3.54
N ASP A 576 26.23 9.15 2.24
CA ASP A 576 26.18 7.97 1.39
C ASP A 576 27.11 6.85 1.85
N ASP A 577 28.30 7.18 2.38
CA ASP A 577 29.26 6.22 2.92
C ASP A 577 29.63 6.53 4.38
N PRO A 578 28.74 6.26 5.35
CA PRO A 578 28.96 6.61 6.77
C PRO A 578 30.27 6.07 7.35
N GLU A 579 30.77 4.95 6.83
CA GLU A 579 32.01 4.31 7.29
C GLU A 579 33.26 5.14 6.94
N SER A 580 33.14 6.08 5.99
CA SER A 580 34.19 6.99 5.56
C SER A 580 34.20 8.33 6.30
N TRP A 581 33.25 8.59 7.21
CA TRP A 581 33.22 9.83 8.00
C TRP A 581 34.56 10.06 8.71
N GLY A 582 35.28 11.09 8.28
CA GLY A 582 36.70 11.19 8.55
C GLY A 582 37.55 11.52 7.32
N ILE A 583 38.79 11.05 7.32
CA ILE A 583 39.74 11.24 6.22
C ILE A 583 40.64 10.03 6.00
N ALA A 584 40.79 9.65 4.74
CA ALA A 584 41.68 8.58 4.28
C ALA A 584 42.57 9.03 3.11
N VAL A 585 43.81 8.53 3.10
CA VAL A 585 44.82 8.82 2.09
C VAL A 585 45.29 7.53 1.46
N PHE A 586 45.23 7.46 0.12
CA PHE A 586 45.58 6.27 -0.66
C PHE A 586 46.66 6.58 -1.69
N ARG A 587 47.59 5.65 -1.93
CA ARG A 587 48.45 5.65 -3.10
C ARG A 587 47.60 5.32 -4.31
N LEU A 588 47.78 6.07 -5.39
CA LEU A 588 47.23 5.67 -6.68
C LEU A 588 48.00 4.45 -7.19
N ALA A 589 47.28 3.40 -7.59
CA ALA A 589 47.89 2.26 -8.27
C ALA A 589 48.65 2.76 -9.51
N ARG A 590 49.88 2.28 -9.72
CA ARG A 590 50.59 2.49 -10.98
C ARG A 590 49.79 1.75 -12.06
N ARG A 591 49.16 2.50 -12.97
CA ARG A 591 48.60 1.95 -14.21
C ARG A 591 49.71 1.31 -15.05
#